data_AF-A0A7H0LK35-F1
#
_entry.id   AF-A0A7H0LK35-F1
#
_cell.length_a   1.000
_cell.length_b   1.000
_cell.length_c   1.000
_cell.angle_alpha   90.00
_cell.angle_beta   90.00
_cell.angle_gamma   90.00
#
_symmetry.space_group_name_H-M   'P 1'
#
loop_
_entity.id
_entity.type
_entity.pdbx_description
1 polymer ?
#
loop_
_entity_poly.entity_id
_entity_poly.type
_entity_poly.pdbx_seq_one_letter_code
_entity_poly.pdbx_strand_id
1 'polypeptide(L)' 'MRFLLLALIAAPAFAAHTGVPKIRTGPELSDIALFVMAAIGVFLIRRAMRARFARKQKD' A
#
# COMPACT_ATOMS: atom_id res chain seq x y z
N MET A 1 2.27 -16.63 2.90
CA MET A 1 1.78 -15.60 3.86
C MET A 1 2.74 -15.31 4.99
N ARG A 2 3.26 -16.32 5.72
CA ARG A 2 4.16 -16.12 6.89
C ARG A 2 5.43 -15.32 6.60
N PHE A 3 6.04 -15.51 5.43
CA PHE A 3 7.24 -14.75 5.02
C PHE A 3 6.97 -13.29 4.63
N LEU A 4 5.75 -12.99 4.18
CA LEU A 4 5.37 -11.64 3.76
C LEU A 4 5.17 -10.72 4.97
N LEU A 5 4.64 -11.27 6.07
CA LEU A 5 4.58 -10.60 7.36
C LEU A 5 5.98 -10.34 7.94
N LEU A 6 6.90 -11.29 7.80
CA LEU A 6 8.28 -11.13 8.25
C LEU A 6 9.00 -10.02 7.47
N ALA A 7 8.81 -9.98 6.14
CA ALA A 7 9.37 -8.95 5.28
C ALA A 7 8.83 -7.54 5.61
N LEU A 8 7.53 -7.44 5.95
CA LEU A 8 6.91 -6.18 6.34
C LEU A 8 7.47 -5.63 7.66
N ILE A 9 7.78 -6.51 8.63
CA ILE A 9 8.36 -6.13 9.92
C ILE A 9 9.84 -5.76 9.79
N ALA A 10 10.58 -6.40 8.88
CA ALA A 10 12.01 -6.14 8.68
C ALA A 10 12.31 -4.87 7.86
N ALA A 11 11.38 -4.42 7.02
CA ALA A 11 11.58 -3.29 6.12
C ALA A 11 12.04 -1.97 6.79
N PRO A 12 11.52 -1.55 7.97
CA PRO A 12 11.93 -0.32 8.62
C PRO A 12 13.39 -0.32 9.07
N ALA A 13 13.96 -1.49 9.38
CA ALA A 13 15.35 -1.61 9.84
C ALA A 13 16.37 -1.26 8.75
N PHE A 14 15.96 -1.26 7.48
CA PHE A 14 16.78 -0.88 6.33
C PHE A 14 16.54 0.56 5.87
N ALA A 15 15.64 1.30 6.52
CA ALA A 15 15.37 2.69 6.16
C ALA A 15 16.47 3.61 6.73
N ALA A 16 17.48 3.91 5.92
CA ALA A 16 18.52 4.88 6.27
C ALA A 16 17.90 6.30 6.34
N HIS A 17 17.82 6.86 7.55
CA HIS A 17 17.36 8.24 7.78
C HIS A 17 18.56 9.15 8.06
N THR A 18 18.70 10.23 7.30
CA THR A 18 19.88 11.11 7.38
C THR A 18 19.78 12.17 8.49
N GLY A 19 18.61 12.39 9.09
CA GLY A 19 18.39 13.38 10.14
C GLY A 19 18.49 14.85 9.69
N VAL A 20 18.89 15.11 8.45
CA VAL A 20 18.98 16.45 7.88
C VAL A 20 17.61 16.87 7.34
N PRO A 21 17.07 18.03 7.75
CA PRO A 21 15.82 18.54 7.22
C PRO A 21 15.91 18.73 5.70
N LYS A 22 15.14 17.94 4.95
CA LYS A 22 15.06 18.07 3.49
C LYS A 22 13.97 19.09 3.15
N ILE A 23 14.35 20.13 2.41
CA ILE A 23 13.40 21.11 1.87
C ILE A 23 12.56 20.41 0.79
N ARG A 24 11.25 20.34 1.00
CA ARG A 24 10.31 19.73 0.04
C ARG A 24 10.02 20.74 -1.08
N THR A 25 10.40 20.40 -2.31
CA THR A 25 10.11 21.19 -3.52
C THR A 25 8.95 20.63 -4.35
N GLY A 26 8.41 19.47 -3.98
CA GLY A 26 7.30 18.80 -4.65
C GLY A 26 7.02 17.42 -4.05
N PRO A 27 6.08 16.65 -4.63
CA PRO A 27 5.80 15.28 -4.22
C PRO A 27 7.04 14.40 -4.41
N GLU A 28 7.39 13.65 -3.36
CA GLU A 28 8.50 12.71 -3.43
C GLU A 28 8.09 11.39 -4.08
N LEU A 29 9.07 10.60 -4.53
CA LEU A 29 8.83 9.24 -4.99
C LEU A 29 8.15 8.37 -3.92
N SER A 30 8.43 8.63 -2.63
CA SER A 30 7.76 8.01 -1.49
C SER A 30 6.26 8.33 -1.45
N ASP A 31 5.87 9.58 -1.72
CA ASP A 31 4.47 10.00 -1.76
C ASP A 31 3.72 9.29 -2.91
N ILE A 32 4.37 9.12 -4.07
CA ILE A 32 3.84 8.36 -5.20
C ILE A 32 3.68 6.88 -4.84
N ALA A 33 4.68 6.28 -4.20
CA ALA A 33 4.62 4.88 -3.78
C ALA A 33 3.48 4.64 -2.78
N LEU A 34 3.30 5.55 -1.81
CA LEU A 34 2.19 5.52 -0.87
C LEU A 34 0.83 5.63 -1.58
N PHE A 35 0.71 6.54 -2.53
CA PHE A 35 -0.51 6.71 -3.33
C PHE A 35 -0.86 5.43 -4.11
N VAL A 36 0.12 4.82 -4.78
CA VAL A 36 -0.08 3.59 -5.56
C VAL A 36 -0.48 2.42 -4.65
N MET A 37 0.18 2.26 -3.50
CA MET A 37 -0.19 1.23 -2.52
C MET A 37 -1.63 1.38 -2.05
N ALA A 38 -2.05 2.61 -1.72
CA ALA A 38 -3.42 2.89 -1.31
C ALA A 38 -4.42 2.59 -2.44
N ALA A 39 -4.13 3.02 -3.67
CA ALA A 39 -4.98 2.76 -4.83
C ALA A 39 -5.17 1.27 -5.11
N ILE A 40 -4.10 0.47 -4.98
CA ILE A 40 -4.16 -1.00 -5.10
C ILE A 40 -5.06 -1.58 -4.01
N GLY A 41 -4.89 -1.16 -2.75
CA GLY A 41 -5.72 -1.63 -1.64
C GLY A 41 -7.21 -1.37 -1.88
N VAL A 42 -7.56 -0.14 -2.27
CA VAL A 42 -8.94 0.25 -2.61
C VAL A 42 -9.48 -0.57 -3.78
N PHE A 43 -8.68 -0.77 -4.84
CA PHE A 43 -9.07 -1.56 -6.00
C PHE A 43 -9.40 -3.01 -5.64
N LEU A 44 -8.55 -3.65 -4.83
CA LEU A 44 -8.73 -5.03 -4.40
C LEU A 44 -10.01 -5.21 -3.56
N ILE A 45 -10.23 -4.30 -2.61
CA ILE A 45 -11.45 -4.31 -1.78
C ILE A 45 -12.69 -4.13 -2.65
N ARG A 46 -12.67 -3.14 -3.57
CA ARG A 46 -13.78 -2.90 -4.49
C ARG A 46 -14.05 -4.10 -5.40
N ARG A 47 -12.99 -4.75 -5.91
CA ARG A 47 -13.09 -5.97 -6.71
C ARG A 47 -13.73 -7.11 -5.92
N ALA A 48 -13.31 -7.33 -4.68
CA ALA A 48 -13.86 -8.36 -3.80
C ALA A 48 -15.34 -8.08 -3.48
N MET A 49 -15.70 -6.84 -3.16
CA MET A 49 -17.10 -6.48 -2.92
C MET A 49 -17.97 -6.67 -4.16
N ARG A 50 -17.54 -6.21 -5.35
CA ARG A 50 -18.29 -6.42 -6.59
C ARG A 50 -18.48 -7.91 -6.91
N ALA A 51 -17.45 -8.73 -6.71
CA ALA A 51 -17.55 -10.17 -6.91
C ALA A 51 -18.57 -10.82 -5.94
N ARG A 52 -18.68 -10.31 -4.70
CA ARG A 52 -19.68 -10.78 -3.73
C ARG A 52 -21.10 -10.36 -4.12
N PHE A 53 -21.31 -9.11 -4.51
CA PHE A 53 -22.63 -8.61 -4.92
C PHE A 53 -23.15 -9.27 -6.20
N ALA A 54 -22.27 -9.53 -7.18
CA ALA A 54 -22.65 -10.24 -8.39
C ALA A 54 -23.10 -11.69 -8.14
N ARG A 55 -22.58 -12.33 -7.08
CA ARG A 55 -23.03 -13.67 -6.66
C ARG A 55 -24.39 -13.61 -5.94
N LYS A 56 -24.59 -12.62 -5.08
CA LYS A 56 -25.84 -12.41 -4.33
C LYS A 56 -27.06 -12.10 -5.23
N GLN A 57 -26.84 -11.60 -6.45
CA GLN A 57 -27.92 -11.31 -7.40
C GLN A 57 -28.41 -12.57 -8.15
N LYS A 58 -27.65 -13.68 -8.12
CA LYS A 58 -27.95 -14.90 -8.87
C LYS A 58 -28.66 -15.99 -8.02
N ASP A 59 -28.78 -15.75 -6.72
CA ASP A 59 -29.58 -16.54 -5.77
C ASP A 59 -30.92 -15.84 -5.54
#